data_AF-A0A2C5XFD9-F1
#
_entry.id   AF-A0A2C5XFD9-F1
#
_cell.length_a   1.000
_cell.length_b   1.000
_cell.length_c   1.000
_cell.angle_alpha   90.00
_cell.angle_beta   90.00
_cell.angle_gamma   90.00
#
_symmetry.space_group_name_H-M   'P 1'
#
loop_
_entity.id
_entity.type
_entity.pdbx_description
1 polymer ?
#
loop_
_entity_poly.entity_id
_entity_poly.type
_entity_poly.pdbx_seq_one_letter_code
_entity_poly.pdbx_strand_id
1 'polypeptide(L)'
;MLASAVLETRGVYLPQLPILSILRSTNSSPYGLYKPLVAGPKDRGLLLYGTLILFTILTSLASNLISTILLSDFGNVDIKPPLKQETLAFGIPLDKPPSYTYGFSNLDYWLSRPHELPRFAEFASEPSYIDGVQDTGLSFRAPLPFTTSTEREKLKTFEGLTPILDSRVICMRPNFLEVELDTTGPTFNAIWDNLEPSQSLAKNQPGFIGPISCGTDHALVGSEMNMCSGMGNSLVPNDDNNLIKGDNLSRQTGLFYKDSYEIHAGLEALVMWNVTWPSGIVIQPGFKFANFTSSSHGIWTTWEAPFAQATKLLVSATLCYQKDVTPLMYKAKMVAKRRYKEQPPQFDTQLGNFSTDGAINLYCTHCSQSSRQNTGRLDLVLPANWSEAEILPFIPGTKSRASAFPDSKLTAYPKKLAFAQDEKVDLFYLNLFSDIFNHTGNLALALQSLYTVAFLASYYRIYPIFNVSQNASAQSWEPHNIPTRWSGFASIMVLLAIHILVLVFTIALFVGRTRESFLSDAWPIIAQVSTIDAAREVLHPDWRDDEVISRLKSQQLHKITYRIRRRHGLLQNEDEVSIET
;
A
#
# COMPACT_ATOMS: atom_id res chain seq x y z
N MET A 1 50.64 6.10 -27.00
CA MET A 1 51.68 5.35 -26.25
C MET A 1 51.73 3.88 -26.66
N LEU A 2 50.66 3.10 -26.48
CA LEU A 2 50.64 1.68 -26.87
C LEU A 2 50.96 1.44 -28.36
N ALA A 3 50.41 2.26 -29.27
CA ALA A 3 50.70 2.21 -30.71
C ALA A 3 52.21 2.28 -31.00
N SER A 4 52.90 3.25 -30.38
CA SER A 4 54.33 3.46 -30.50
C SER A 4 55.13 2.27 -29.94
N ALA A 5 54.75 1.77 -28.77
CA ALA A 5 55.40 0.62 -28.16
C ALA A 5 55.27 -0.64 -29.03
N VAL A 6 54.10 -0.90 -29.62
CA VAL A 6 53.89 -2.04 -30.54
C VAL A 6 54.76 -1.91 -31.79
N LEU A 7 54.78 -0.73 -32.42
CA LEU A 7 55.54 -0.48 -33.66
C LEU A 7 57.06 -0.55 -33.46
N GLU A 8 57.58 -0.17 -32.29
CA GLU A 8 59.01 -0.21 -31.97
C GLU A 8 59.47 -1.53 -31.33
N THR A 9 58.57 -2.34 -30.77
CA THR A 9 58.95 -3.58 -30.05
C THR A 9 58.58 -4.87 -30.75
N ARG A 10 57.48 -4.89 -31.50
CA ARG A 10 56.95 -6.09 -32.18
C ARG A 10 56.97 -5.92 -33.70
N GLY A 11 56.71 -4.71 -34.19
CA GLY A 11 56.47 -4.48 -35.60
C GLY A 11 55.07 -4.92 -36.03
N VAL A 12 54.68 -4.55 -37.24
CA VAL A 12 53.39 -4.89 -37.86
C VAL A 12 53.57 -5.19 -39.33
N TYR A 13 52.62 -5.91 -39.93
CA TYR A 13 52.64 -6.09 -41.37
C TYR A 13 52.37 -4.77 -42.10
N LEU A 14 52.95 -4.63 -43.29
CA LEU A 14 52.84 -3.42 -44.12
C LEU A 14 51.41 -2.87 -44.28
N PRO A 15 50.35 -3.68 -44.47
CA PRO A 15 48.98 -3.17 -44.60
C PRO A 15 48.44 -2.45 -43.35
N GLN A 16 49.02 -2.71 -42.18
CA GLN A 16 48.54 -2.19 -40.89
C GLN A 16 49.38 -1.01 -40.39
N LEU A 17 50.53 -0.79 -41.02
CA LEU A 17 51.49 0.26 -40.70
C LEU A 17 50.87 1.67 -40.74
N PRO A 18 50.08 2.07 -41.77
CA PRO A 18 49.52 3.43 -41.83
C PRO A 18 48.58 3.72 -40.66
N ILE A 19 47.67 2.79 -40.36
CA ILE A 19 46.71 2.90 -39.26
C ILE A 19 47.45 3.04 -37.93
N LEU A 20 48.40 2.15 -37.64
CA LEU A 20 49.14 2.19 -36.38
C LEU A 20 49.98 3.47 -36.24
N SER A 21 50.47 4.01 -37.36
CA SER A 21 51.23 5.26 -37.39
C SER A 21 50.35 6.46 -37.07
N ILE A 22 49.15 6.55 -37.64
CA ILE A 22 48.17 7.60 -37.34
C ILE A 22 47.68 7.52 -35.88
N LEU A 23 47.51 6.31 -35.33
CA LEU A 23 47.11 6.12 -33.92
C LEU A 23 48.17 6.62 -32.91
N ARG A 24 49.40 6.93 -33.35
CA ARG A 24 50.44 7.52 -32.50
C ARG A 24 50.32 9.04 -32.36
N SER A 25 49.80 9.72 -33.39
CA SER A 25 49.66 11.18 -33.42
C SER A 25 48.26 11.67 -33.06
N THR A 26 47.26 10.80 -33.13
CA THR A 26 45.85 11.14 -32.85
C THR A 26 45.36 10.58 -31.50
N ASN A 27 44.58 11.36 -30.77
CA ASN A 27 43.83 10.90 -29.60
C ASN A 27 42.70 9.99 -30.07
N SER A 28 43.03 8.72 -30.22
CA SER A 28 42.18 7.70 -30.82
C SER A 28 41.73 6.67 -29.78
N SER A 29 40.54 6.13 -29.99
CA SER A 29 39.96 5.14 -29.08
C SER A 29 40.76 3.82 -29.12
N PRO A 30 40.98 3.14 -27.98
CA PRO A 30 41.81 1.94 -27.90
C PRO A 30 41.35 0.78 -28.80
N TYR A 31 40.08 0.77 -29.23
CA TYR A 31 39.55 -0.22 -30.19
C TYR A 31 40.29 -0.20 -31.54
N GLY A 32 40.78 0.97 -31.97
CA GLY A 32 41.51 1.12 -33.23
C GLY A 32 42.81 0.31 -33.26
N LEU A 33 43.38 -0.02 -32.10
CA LEU A 33 44.64 -0.76 -31.99
C LEU A 33 44.47 -2.29 -32.00
N TYR A 34 43.25 -2.79 -31.80
CA TYR A 34 42.99 -4.24 -31.70
C TYR A 34 43.29 -4.98 -33.01
N LYS A 35 42.74 -4.50 -34.13
CA LYS A 35 42.89 -5.14 -35.45
C LYS A 35 44.35 -5.16 -35.93
N PRO A 36 45.13 -4.05 -35.82
CA PRO A 36 46.57 -4.06 -36.06
C PRO A 36 47.35 -5.02 -35.14
N LEU A 37 46.97 -5.12 -33.86
CA LEU A 37 47.70 -5.99 -32.94
C LEU A 37 47.49 -7.49 -33.23
N VAL A 38 46.25 -7.90 -33.52
CA VAL A 38 45.93 -9.32 -33.74
C VAL A 38 46.46 -9.83 -35.07
N ALA A 39 46.43 -9.00 -36.11
CA ALA A 39 46.89 -9.44 -37.43
C ALA A 39 48.41 -9.32 -37.63
N GLY A 40 49.19 -8.75 -36.71
CA GLY A 40 50.65 -8.74 -36.75
C GLY A 40 51.34 -10.06 -36.32
N PRO A 41 52.69 -10.11 -36.23
CA PRO A 41 53.48 -11.32 -35.97
C PRO A 41 53.15 -11.98 -34.62
N LYS A 42 52.94 -13.31 -34.56
CA LYS A 42 52.55 -13.99 -33.30
C LYS A 42 53.76 -14.19 -32.38
N ASP A 43 53.95 -13.30 -31.42
CA ASP A 43 55.05 -13.30 -30.45
C ASP A 43 54.56 -13.26 -28.99
N ARG A 44 55.48 -13.31 -28.01
CA ARG A 44 55.14 -13.13 -26.58
C ARG A 44 54.64 -11.71 -26.28
N GLY A 45 54.99 -10.73 -27.11
CA GLY A 45 54.51 -9.34 -27.00
C GLY A 45 53.01 -9.22 -27.25
N LEU A 46 52.41 -10.07 -28.09
CA LEU A 46 50.97 -10.11 -28.34
C LEU A 46 50.15 -10.27 -27.06
N LEU A 47 50.56 -11.14 -26.14
CA LEU A 47 49.85 -11.35 -24.87
C LEU A 47 49.95 -10.11 -23.97
N LEU A 48 51.14 -9.51 -23.87
CA LEU A 48 51.36 -8.32 -23.03
C LEU A 48 50.59 -7.10 -23.55
N TYR A 49 50.72 -6.76 -24.82
CA TYR A 49 50.02 -5.60 -25.38
C TYR A 49 48.53 -5.87 -25.59
N GLY A 50 48.15 -7.12 -25.88
CA GLY A 50 46.75 -7.53 -26.02
C GLY A 50 45.98 -7.40 -24.72
N THR A 51 46.57 -7.82 -23.59
CA THR A 51 45.96 -7.65 -22.26
C THR A 51 45.81 -6.17 -21.90
N LEU A 52 46.80 -5.32 -22.15
CA LEU A 52 46.70 -3.88 -21.88
C LEU A 52 45.62 -3.18 -22.71
N ILE A 53 45.52 -3.51 -24.00
CA ILE A 53 44.46 -2.95 -24.87
C ILE A 53 43.09 -3.42 -24.39
N LEU A 54 42.95 -4.70 -24.03
CA LEU A 54 41.71 -5.25 -23.48
C LEU A 54 41.28 -4.51 -22.21
N PHE A 55 42.19 -4.31 -21.24
CA PHE A 55 41.90 -3.55 -20.03
C PHE A 55 41.56 -2.08 -20.32
N THR A 56 42.22 -1.46 -21.29
CA THR A 56 41.94 -0.06 -21.69
C THR A 56 40.54 0.05 -22.30
N ILE A 57 40.16 -0.91 -23.16
CA ILE A 57 38.82 -1.02 -23.74
C ILE A 57 37.77 -1.23 -22.65
N LEU A 58 37.97 -2.20 -21.75
CA LEU A 58 37.03 -2.51 -20.67
C LEU A 58 36.81 -1.32 -19.73
N THR A 59 37.90 -0.65 -19.32
CA THR A 59 37.81 0.54 -18.46
C THR A 59 37.14 1.70 -19.18
N SER A 60 37.38 1.91 -20.48
CA SER A 60 36.67 2.93 -21.27
C SER A 60 35.17 2.62 -21.41
N LEU A 61 34.80 1.36 -21.69
CA LEU A 61 33.40 0.98 -21.82
C LEU A 61 32.65 1.17 -20.50
N ALA A 62 33.22 0.70 -19.39
CA ALA A 62 32.61 0.85 -18.08
C ALA A 62 32.62 2.32 -17.59
N SER A 63 33.57 3.15 -18.04
CA SER A 63 33.55 4.59 -17.77
C SER A 63 32.34 5.31 -18.38
N ASN A 64 31.84 4.84 -19.53
CA ASN A 64 30.62 5.39 -20.14
C ASN A 64 29.36 5.08 -19.31
N LEU A 65 29.43 4.15 -18.36
CA LEU A 65 28.33 3.75 -17.49
C LEU A 65 28.49 4.27 -16.05
N ILE A 66 29.45 5.16 -15.78
CA ILE A 66 29.71 5.67 -14.42
C ILE A 66 28.44 6.25 -13.78
N SER A 67 27.66 7.05 -14.51
CA SER A 67 26.41 7.64 -14.00
C SER A 67 25.41 6.57 -13.60
N THR A 68 25.22 5.54 -14.44
CA THR A 68 24.33 4.41 -14.17
C THR A 68 24.80 3.59 -12.97
N ILE A 69 26.11 3.35 -12.86
CA ILE A 69 26.71 2.60 -11.73
C ILE A 69 26.54 3.40 -10.43
N LEU A 70 26.76 4.72 -10.42
CA LEU A 70 26.48 5.55 -9.25
C LEU A 70 24.99 5.59 -8.91
N LEU A 71 24.12 5.68 -9.91
CA LEU A 71 22.68 5.71 -9.68
C LEU A 71 22.15 4.38 -9.13
N SER A 72 22.83 3.26 -9.39
CA SER A 72 22.46 1.95 -8.83
C SER A 72 22.59 1.86 -7.30
N ASP A 73 23.36 2.76 -6.69
CA ASP A 73 23.50 2.84 -5.23
C ASP A 73 22.34 3.60 -4.57
N PHE A 74 21.58 4.36 -5.35
CA PHE A 74 20.44 5.13 -4.85
C PHE A 74 19.24 4.22 -4.61
N GLY A 75 18.62 4.40 -3.45
CA GLY A 75 17.38 3.73 -3.09
C GLY A 75 16.39 4.74 -2.51
N ASN A 76 15.11 4.45 -2.68
CA ASN A 76 14.05 5.21 -2.05
C ASN A 76 14.01 4.84 -0.57
N VAL A 77 14.41 5.77 0.29
CA VAL A 77 14.31 5.61 1.74
C VAL A 77 13.35 6.65 2.29
N ASP A 78 12.50 6.19 3.21
CA ASP A 78 11.60 7.06 3.92
C ASP A 78 12.32 7.66 5.12
N ILE A 79 12.66 8.94 5.01
CA ILE A 79 13.26 9.67 6.12
C ILE A 79 12.13 10.10 7.05
N LYS A 80 12.45 10.24 8.34
CA LYS A 80 11.54 10.76 9.37
C LYS A 80 11.69 12.30 9.40
N PRO A 81 10.84 13.08 8.70
CA PRO A 81 10.88 14.54 8.82
C PRO A 81 10.50 14.96 10.24
N PRO A 82 10.86 16.18 10.67
CA PRO A 82 10.44 16.71 11.96
C PRO A 82 8.91 16.74 12.08
N LEU A 83 8.42 16.74 13.32
CA LEU A 83 7.00 16.93 13.62
C LEU A 83 6.55 18.28 13.06
N LYS A 84 5.52 18.28 12.22
CA LYS A 84 4.93 19.50 11.65
C LYS A 84 3.67 19.86 12.44
N GLN A 85 3.55 21.13 12.81
CA GLN A 85 2.28 21.66 13.33
C GLN A 85 1.40 22.08 12.15
N GLU A 86 0.16 21.58 12.14
CA GLU A 86 -0.82 21.87 11.11
C GLU A 86 -2.15 22.24 11.74
N THR A 87 -2.87 23.18 11.13
CA THR A 87 -4.21 23.54 11.56
C THR A 87 -5.22 22.74 10.73
N LEU A 88 -5.90 21.78 11.36
CA LEU A 88 -6.83 20.87 10.68
C LEU A 88 -8.27 21.13 11.12
N ALA A 89 -9.18 20.97 10.16
CA ALA A 89 -10.61 21.08 10.41
C ALA A 89 -11.11 19.81 11.11
N PHE A 90 -11.97 19.97 12.12
CA PHE A 90 -12.45 18.87 12.94
C PHE A 90 -13.97 18.82 13.10
N GLY A 91 -14.69 19.88 12.70
CA GLY A 91 -16.14 19.89 12.83
C GLY A 91 -16.82 21.17 12.37
N ILE A 92 -18.09 21.29 12.76
CA ILE A 92 -19.01 22.38 12.43
C ILE A 92 -19.62 22.93 13.74
N PRO A 93 -19.87 24.25 13.87
CA PRO A 93 -20.51 24.84 15.04
C PRO A 93 -21.97 24.38 15.19
N LEU A 94 -22.36 24.02 16.41
CA LEU A 94 -23.72 23.57 16.76
C LEU A 94 -24.75 24.71 16.90
N ASP A 95 -24.31 25.97 16.87
CA ASP A 95 -25.13 27.17 17.09
C ASP A 95 -25.66 27.83 15.80
N LYS A 96 -25.36 27.29 14.62
CA LYS A 96 -25.82 27.81 13.32
C LYS A 96 -27.18 27.22 12.90
N PRO A 97 -28.02 27.98 12.16
CA PRO A 97 -29.39 27.58 11.83
C PRO A 97 -29.50 26.28 11.00
N PRO A 98 -30.67 25.62 11.01
CA PRO A 98 -30.93 24.30 10.41
C PRO A 98 -30.71 24.20 8.88
N SER A 99 -30.38 25.32 8.21
CA SER A 99 -29.98 25.32 6.79
C SER A 99 -28.69 24.51 6.53
N TYR A 100 -27.81 24.35 7.53
CA TYR A 100 -26.71 23.38 7.44
C TYR A 100 -27.23 21.94 7.52
N THR A 101 -28.22 21.65 8.37
CA THR A 101 -28.80 20.31 8.62
C THR A 101 -29.52 19.71 7.41
N TYR A 102 -30.15 20.54 6.56
CA TYR A 102 -30.83 20.09 5.33
C TYR A 102 -29.90 19.44 4.29
N GLY A 103 -28.61 19.76 4.30
CA GLY A 103 -27.62 19.11 3.43
C GLY A 103 -27.29 17.68 3.85
N PHE A 104 -27.55 17.31 5.10
CA PHE A 104 -27.17 16.02 5.69
C PHE A 104 -28.29 14.98 5.65
N SER A 105 -29.56 15.41 5.62
CA SER A 105 -30.72 14.50 5.59
C SER A 105 -30.84 13.69 4.30
N ASN A 106 -30.13 14.09 3.23
CA ASN A 106 -30.15 13.42 1.92
C ASN A 106 -28.84 12.66 1.61
N LEU A 107 -27.93 12.53 2.57
CA LEU A 107 -26.68 11.79 2.39
C LEU A 107 -26.89 10.34 2.83
N ASP A 108 -27.35 9.51 1.90
CA ASP A 108 -27.40 8.07 2.13
C ASP A 108 -26.04 7.45 1.79
N TYR A 109 -25.27 7.12 2.82
CA TYR A 109 -23.91 6.56 2.68
C TYR A 109 -23.94 5.06 2.40
N TRP A 110 -25.08 4.40 2.62
CA TRP A 110 -25.27 2.99 2.29
C TRP A 110 -25.43 2.78 0.79
N LEU A 111 -26.03 3.75 0.11
CA LEU A 111 -26.17 3.79 -1.36
C LEU A 111 -24.87 4.17 -2.09
N SER A 112 -23.85 4.65 -1.39
CA SER A 112 -22.59 5.08 -2.01
C SER A 112 -21.41 4.33 -1.40
N ARG A 113 -20.77 3.45 -2.18
CA ARG A 113 -19.48 2.87 -1.78
C ARG A 113 -18.40 3.94 -1.65
N PRO A 114 -17.41 3.76 -0.76
CA PRO A 114 -16.26 4.64 -0.70
C PRO A 114 -15.38 4.49 -1.95
N HIS A 115 -14.80 5.60 -2.43
CA HIS A 115 -13.93 5.61 -3.63
C HIS A 115 -12.63 4.83 -3.39
N GLU A 116 -12.08 4.94 -2.19
CA GLU A 116 -10.93 4.20 -1.69
C GLU A 116 -11.29 3.60 -0.34
N LEU A 117 -10.60 2.56 0.11
CA LEU A 117 -10.77 2.01 1.45
C LEU A 117 -9.85 2.80 2.41
N PRO A 118 -10.37 3.82 3.12
CA PRO A 118 -9.54 4.67 3.94
C PRO A 118 -8.98 3.91 5.13
N ARG A 119 -7.71 4.14 5.41
CA ARG A 119 -7.12 3.66 6.66
C ARG A 119 -7.63 4.47 7.85
N PHE A 120 -7.57 3.87 9.03
CA PHE A 120 -8.06 4.44 10.29
C PHE A 120 -7.15 4.02 11.44
N ALA A 121 -7.27 4.69 12.59
CA ALA A 121 -6.59 4.30 13.82
C ALA A 121 -7.52 3.44 14.68
N GLU A 122 -6.98 2.38 15.29
CA GLU A 122 -7.74 1.43 16.10
C GLU A 122 -7.05 1.14 17.44
N PHE A 123 -7.86 1.08 18.49
CA PHE A 123 -7.54 0.40 19.73
C PHE A 123 -8.54 -0.74 19.89
N ALA A 124 -8.07 -1.98 20.05
CA ALA A 124 -8.96 -3.12 20.22
C ALA A 124 -8.46 -4.10 21.28
N SER A 125 -9.35 -4.57 22.16
CA SER A 125 -9.09 -5.69 23.06
C SER A 125 -9.24 -7.02 22.32
N GLU A 126 -9.04 -8.13 23.03
CA GLU A 126 -9.39 -9.44 22.48
C GLU A 126 -10.92 -9.67 22.57
N PRO A 127 -11.50 -10.42 21.62
CA PRO A 127 -12.90 -10.77 21.61
C PRO A 127 -13.17 -11.84 22.66
N SER A 128 -14.41 -11.90 23.16
CA SER A 128 -14.85 -12.98 24.03
C SER A 128 -15.90 -13.84 23.34
N TYR A 129 -15.70 -15.15 23.45
CA TYR A 129 -16.59 -16.16 22.88
C TYR A 129 -17.13 -17.03 24.00
N ILE A 130 -18.43 -16.95 24.22
CA ILE A 130 -19.16 -17.79 25.17
C ILE A 130 -20.28 -18.46 24.36
N ASP A 131 -20.70 -19.68 24.70
CA ASP A 131 -21.85 -20.25 24.01
C ASP A 131 -23.06 -19.31 24.14
N GLY A 132 -23.70 -19.02 23.00
CA GLY A 132 -24.78 -18.04 22.94
C GLY A 132 -24.34 -16.58 22.86
N VAL A 133 -23.04 -16.23 22.89
CA VAL A 133 -22.56 -14.84 22.83
C VAL A 133 -21.30 -14.69 21.96
N GLN A 134 -21.36 -13.75 21.01
CA GLN A 134 -20.23 -13.27 20.22
C GLN A 134 -20.00 -11.79 20.53
N ASP A 135 -18.85 -11.48 21.11
CA ASP A 135 -18.48 -10.12 21.50
C ASP A 135 -17.12 -9.77 20.89
N THR A 136 -17.09 -8.69 20.10
CA THR A 136 -15.86 -8.26 19.43
C THR A 136 -14.82 -7.69 20.39
N GLY A 137 -15.17 -7.44 21.65
CA GLY A 137 -14.33 -6.77 22.62
C GLY A 137 -14.36 -5.24 22.45
N LEU A 138 -13.73 -4.53 23.38
CA LEU A 138 -13.60 -3.07 23.30
C LEU A 138 -12.89 -2.70 22.00
N SER A 139 -13.50 -1.86 21.16
CA SER A 139 -12.89 -1.44 19.88
C SER A 139 -13.20 0.03 19.59
N PHE A 140 -12.19 0.89 19.73
CA PHE A 140 -12.26 2.31 19.40
C PHE A 140 -11.60 2.57 18.06
N ARG A 141 -12.31 3.22 17.15
CA ARG A 141 -11.85 3.50 15.79
C ARG A 141 -11.94 5.00 15.51
N ALA A 142 -10.89 5.57 14.93
CA ALA A 142 -10.82 6.99 14.60
C ALA A 142 -10.37 7.19 13.14
N PRO A 143 -11.04 8.07 12.38
CA PRO A 143 -10.61 8.42 11.02
C PRO A 143 -9.36 9.30 11.07
N LEU A 144 -8.68 9.41 9.94
CA LEU A 144 -7.55 10.33 9.80
C LEU A 144 -8.06 11.69 9.29
N PRO A 145 -7.70 12.82 9.92
CA PRO A 145 -8.19 14.14 9.53
C PRO A 145 -7.44 14.71 8.32
N PHE A 146 -7.48 13.99 7.19
CA PHE A 146 -6.89 14.40 5.91
C PHE A 146 -7.84 14.03 4.77
N THR A 147 -8.05 14.96 3.84
CA THR A 147 -8.98 14.78 2.71
C THR A 147 -8.44 13.79 1.69
N THR A 148 -7.15 13.88 1.38
CA THR A 148 -6.53 13.10 0.30
C THR A 148 -5.98 11.77 0.82
N SER A 149 -6.13 10.70 0.01
CA SER A 149 -5.48 9.42 0.33
C SER A 149 -3.98 9.56 0.41
N THR A 150 -3.34 10.34 -0.46
CA THR A 150 -1.89 10.54 -0.45
C THR A 150 -1.36 11.03 0.91
N GLU A 151 -2.08 11.94 1.59
CA GLU A 151 -1.72 12.40 2.93
C GLU A 151 -1.91 11.30 3.97
N ARG A 152 -3.04 10.58 3.92
CA ARG A 152 -3.31 9.45 4.82
C ARG A 152 -2.30 8.30 4.67
N GLU A 153 -1.97 7.93 3.44
CA GLU A 153 -1.00 6.87 3.12
C GLU A 153 0.40 7.18 3.67
N LYS A 154 0.79 8.46 3.63
CA LYS A 154 2.07 8.95 4.14
C LYS A 154 2.03 9.27 5.64
N LEU A 155 0.87 9.33 6.28
CA LEU A 155 0.77 9.69 7.69
C LEU A 155 1.42 8.62 8.58
N LYS A 156 2.41 9.06 9.35
CA LYS A 156 3.18 8.23 10.29
C LYS A 156 2.73 8.42 11.72
N THR A 157 2.67 9.66 12.19
CA THR A 157 2.13 9.97 13.52
C THR A 157 1.21 11.16 13.42
N PHE A 158 0.11 11.11 14.16
CA PHE A 158 -0.80 12.21 14.31
C PHE A 158 -1.13 12.38 15.78
N GLU A 159 -1.16 13.62 16.26
CA GLU A 159 -1.67 13.95 17.58
C GLU A 159 -2.51 15.22 17.47
N GLY A 160 -3.80 15.09 17.72
CA GLY A 160 -4.77 16.16 17.57
C GLY A 160 -6.18 15.67 17.86
N LEU A 161 -7.15 16.58 17.72
CA LEU A 161 -8.56 16.26 17.94
C LEU A 161 -9.12 15.44 16.78
N THR A 162 -9.87 14.38 17.08
CA THR A 162 -10.49 13.48 16.11
C THR A 162 -11.77 12.87 16.69
N PRO A 163 -12.77 12.52 15.87
CA PRO A 163 -13.88 11.69 16.32
C PRO A 163 -13.42 10.25 16.58
N ILE A 164 -13.76 9.72 17.75
CA ILE A 164 -13.53 8.32 18.13
C ILE A 164 -14.88 7.62 18.22
N LEU A 165 -15.06 6.58 17.40
CA LEU A 165 -16.22 5.70 17.41
C LEU A 165 -15.95 4.49 18.31
N ASP A 166 -16.87 4.20 19.22
CA ASP A 166 -16.96 2.90 19.87
C ASP A 166 -17.67 1.92 18.93
N SER A 167 -16.89 1.07 18.28
CA SER A 167 -17.32 0.15 17.23
C SER A 167 -17.55 -1.27 17.76
N ARG A 168 -17.62 -1.45 19.07
CA ARG A 168 -17.89 -2.75 19.69
C ARG A 168 -19.29 -3.24 19.31
N VAL A 169 -19.38 -4.52 18.98
CA VAL A 169 -20.65 -5.20 18.69
C VAL A 169 -20.73 -6.47 19.50
N ILE A 170 -21.90 -6.73 20.07
CA ILE A 170 -22.21 -7.98 20.77
C ILE A 170 -23.44 -8.59 20.16
N CYS A 171 -23.36 -9.84 19.71
CA CYS A 171 -24.51 -10.62 19.29
C CYS A 171 -24.74 -11.76 20.28
N MET A 172 -25.97 -11.94 20.72
CA MET A 172 -26.31 -12.98 21.68
C MET A 172 -27.65 -13.65 21.36
N ARG A 173 -27.76 -14.87 21.86
CA ARG A 173 -28.90 -15.76 21.67
C ARG A 173 -30.10 -15.24 22.49
N PRO A 174 -31.18 -14.79 21.84
CA PRO A 174 -32.35 -14.27 22.52
C PRO A 174 -33.29 -15.38 22.97
N ASN A 175 -34.09 -15.13 24.02
CA ASN A 175 -35.23 -15.96 24.39
C ASN A 175 -36.54 -15.23 24.01
N PHE A 176 -37.09 -15.53 22.83
CA PHE A 176 -38.37 -14.98 22.39
C PHE A 176 -39.54 -15.86 22.84
N LEU A 177 -40.65 -15.25 23.24
CA LEU A 177 -41.85 -15.97 23.66
C LEU A 177 -42.73 -16.41 22.48
N GLU A 178 -42.91 -15.55 21.47
CA GLU A 178 -43.71 -15.84 20.27
C GLU A 178 -43.09 -15.16 19.05
N VAL A 179 -43.14 -15.82 17.90
CA VAL A 179 -42.78 -15.24 16.61
C VAL A 179 -43.99 -15.33 15.70
N GLU A 180 -44.38 -14.22 15.07
CA GLU A 180 -45.50 -14.15 14.13
C GLU A 180 -44.97 -13.75 12.76
N LEU A 181 -45.16 -14.57 11.74
CA LEU A 181 -44.70 -14.33 10.38
C LEU A 181 -45.86 -13.85 9.50
N ASP A 182 -45.70 -12.67 8.92
CA ASP A 182 -46.59 -12.13 7.91
C ASP A 182 -45.93 -12.17 6.52
N THR A 183 -46.70 -11.86 5.48
CA THR A 183 -46.30 -11.76 4.07
C THR A 183 -45.12 -10.81 3.83
N THR A 184 -44.91 -9.87 4.75
CA THR A 184 -43.82 -8.90 4.69
C THR A 184 -42.67 -9.25 5.64
N GLY A 185 -42.78 -10.19 6.57
CA GLY A 185 -41.69 -10.50 7.51
C GLY A 185 -42.14 -10.89 8.91
N PRO A 186 -41.19 -11.30 9.77
CA PRO A 186 -41.49 -11.71 11.13
C PRO A 186 -41.73 -10.50 12.05
N THR A 187 -42.64 -10.68 12.99
CA THR A 187 -42.83 -9.88 14.20
C THR A 187 -42.43 -10.76 15.38
N PHE A 188 -41.41 -10.32 16.12
CA PHE A 188 -40.92 -11.02 17.29
C PHE A 188 -41.56 -10.43 18.55
N ASN A 189 -42.33 -11.24 19.29
CA ASN A 189 -43.05 -10.81 20.48
C ASN A 189 -42.28 -11.23 21.74
N ALA A 190 -42.06 -10.24 22.62
CA ALA A 190 -41.50 -10.36 23.96
C ALA A 190 -40.12 -11.05 24.03
N ILE A 191 -39.08 -10.25 24.28
CA ILE A 191 -37.71 -10.72 24.44
C ILE A 191 -37.36 -10.77 25.93
N TRP A 192 -36.88 -11.92 26.39
CA TRP A 192 -36.05 -12.02 27.58
C TRP A 192 -34.60 -12.29 27.17
N ASP A 193 -33.69 -11.49 27.69
CA ASP A 193 -32.27 -11.80 27.65
C ASP A 193 -31.91 -12.54 28.95
N ASN A 194 -31.64 -13.83 28.86
CA ASN A 194 -31.27 -14.68 30.00
C ASN A 194 -29.75 -14.92 30.06
N LEU A 195 -28.95 -14.27 29.21
CA LEU A 195 -27.50 -14.40 29.22
C LEU A 195 -26.89 -13.17 29.90
N GLU A 196 -25.98 -13.38 30.86
CA GLU A 196 -25.18 -12.27 31.39
C GLU A 196 -24.27 -11.79 30.24
N PRO A 197 -24.45 -10.56 29.71
CA PRO A 197 -23.49 -10.00 28.77
C PRO A 197 -22.13 -9.94 29.48
N SER A 198 -21.02 -10.00 28.72
CA SER A 198 -19.67 -10.05 29.30
C SER A 198 -19.54 -9.01 30.42
N GLN A 199 -18.87 -9.33 31.55
CA GLN A 199 -18.80 -8.48 32.76
C GLN A 199 -18.43 -7.01 32.48
N SER A 200 -17.86 -6.73 31.31
CA SER A 200 -17.58 -5.40 30.78
C SER A 200 -18.78 -4.59 30.25
N LEU A 201 -20.01 -5.13 30.21
CA LEU A 201 -21.14 -4.57 29.47
C LEU A 201 -22.42 -4.28 30.24
N ALA A 202 -22.75 -4.90 31.37
CA ALA A 202 -23.94 -4.47 32.12
C ALA A 202 -23.98 -5.03 33.55
N LYS A 203 -24.65 -4.30 34.45
CA LYS A 203 -25.26 -4.86 35.67
C LYS A 203 -26.70 -5.24 35.36
N ASN A 204 -27.16 -6.39 35.86
CA ASN A 204 -28.52 -6.93 35.63
C ASN A 204 -29.62 -5.87 35.83
N GLN A 205 -30.39 -5.61 34.77
CA GLN A 205 -31.70 -4.98 34.84
C GLN A 205 -32.68 -5.90 34.08
N PRO A 206 -33.87 -6.21 34.63
CA PRO A 206 -34.87 -7.01 33.93
C PRO A 206 -35.49 -6.16 32.81
N GLY A 207 -35.02 -6.31 31.59
CA GLY A 207 -35.52 -5.58 30.42
C GLY A 207 -36.63 -6.36 29.70
N PHE A 208 -37.89 -5.96 29.88
CA PHE A 208 -38.98 -6.34 28.99
C PHE A 208 -38.85 -5.57 27.67
N ILE A 209 -38.81 -6.27 26.54
CA ILE A 209 -38.85 -5.68 25.20
C ILE A 209 -40.22 -5.98 24.59
N GLY A 210 -40.90 -4.93 24.09
CA GLY A 210 -42.17 -5.04 23.38
C GLY A 210 -42.05 -5.77 22.04
N PRO A 211 -43.14 -5.87 21.26
CA PRO A 211 -43.09 -6.51 19.95
C PRO A 211 -42.13 -5.76 19.00
N ILE A 212 -41.17 -6.47 18.41
CA ILE A 212 -40.30 -5.95 17.35
C ILE A 212 -40.84 -6.42 16.01
N SER A 213 -41.28 -5.48 15.17
CA SER A 213 -41.71 -5.78 13.80
C SER A 213 -40.55 -5.66 12.83
N CYS A 214 -40.20 -6.77 12.18
CA CYS A 214 -39.09 -6.89 11.24
C CYS A 214 -39.57 -7.17 9.81
N GLY A 215 -40.71 -6.57 9.42
CA GLY A 215 -41.18 -6.64 8.04
C GLY A 215 -40.17 -6.02 7.06
N THR A 216 -39.91 -6.65 5.93
CA THR A 216 -39.18 -6.13 4.77
C THR A 216 -40.12 -5.37 3.82
N ASP A 217 -39.56 -4.51 2.97
CA ASP A 217 -40.33 -3.78 1.93
C ASP A 217 -40.64 -4.66 0.71
N HIS A 218 -40.03 -5.85 0.63
CA HIS A 218 -40.15 -6.81 -0.47
C HIS A 218 -40.67 -8.17 0.05
N ALA A 219 -41.20 -8.98 -0.87
CA ALA A 219 -41.62 -10.35 -0.55
C ALA A 219 -40.40 -11.21 -0.18
N LEU A 220 -40.56 -12.05 0.84
CA LEU A 220 -39.51 -12.95 1.33
C LEU A 220 -39.24 -14.05 0.28
N VAL A 221 -38.07 -14.04 -0.36
CA VAL A 221 -37.71 -15.04 -1.39
C VAL A 221 -36.39 -15.71 -1.04
N GLY A 222 -36.43 -17.01 -0.73
CA GLY A 222 -35.20 -17.78 -0.46
C GLY A 222 -34.54 -17.48 0.89
N SER A 223 -33.41 -18.14 1.16
CA SER A 223 -32.70 -17.98 2.44
C SER A 223 -31.94 -16.67 2.49
N GLU A 224 -32.54 -15.65 3.11
CA GLU A 224 -31.97 -14.30 3.18
C GLU A 224 -31.70 -13.89 4.63
N MET A 225 -30.51 -13.33 4.88
CA MET A 225 -30.21 -12.68 6.14
C MET A 225 -30.74 -11.26 6.12
N ASN A 226 -31.41 -10.87 7.19
CA ASN A 226 -32.11 -9.61 7.32
C ASN A 226 -31.78 -8.97 8.68
N MET A 227 -31.82 -7.66 8.72
CA MET A 227 -31.62 -6.85 9.91
C MET A 227 -32.79 -5.89 10.09
N CYS A 228 -33.19 -5.67 11.33
CA CYS A 228 -34.21 -4.70 11.71
C CYS A 228 -33.84 -4.07 13.06
N SER A 229 -34.15 -2.79 13.21
CA SER A 229 -34.03 -2.08 14.49
C SER A 229 -35.25 -2.35 15.37
N GLY A 230 -35.01 -2.69 16.63
CA GLY A 230 -36.04 -2.86 17.65
C GLY A 230 -36.25 -1.59 18.46
N MET A 231 -37.50 -1.14 18.61
CA MET A 231 -37.86 -0.18 19.67
C MET A 231 -37.96 -0.94 21.00
N GLY A 232 -36.90 -0.92 21.80
CA GLY A 232 -36.85 -1.58 23.10
C GLY A 232 -35.84 -0.91 24.04
N ASN A 233 -36.07 -1.03 25.34
CA ASN A 233 -35.18 -0.44 26.36
C ASN A 233 -33.73 -0.91 26.17
N SER A 234 -32.80 0.02 26.32
CA SER A 234 -31.38 -0.21 26.11
C SER A 234 -30.72 -1.07 27.19
N LEU A 235 -29.72 -1.87 26.80
CA LEU A 235 -28.73 -2.39 27.73
C LEU A 235 -27.93 -1.22 28.33
N VAL A 236 -27.74 -1.23 29.65
CA VAL A 236 -26.97 -0.21 30.38
C VAL A 236 -25.55 -0.73 30.62
N PRO A 237 -24.51 -0.08 30.07
CA PRO A 237 -23.10 -0.43 30.28
C PRO A 237 -22.70 -0.64 31.74
N ASN A 238 -21.80 -1.58 32.01
CA ASN A 238 -21.19 -1.70 33.33
C ASN A 238 -20.17 -0.56 33.52
N ASP A 239 -20.43 0.34 34.47
CA ASP A 239 -19.65 1.57 34.71
C ASP A 239 -18.17 1.33 35.08
N ASP A 240 -17.82 0.10 35.49
CA ASP A 240 -16.50 -0.22 36.04
C ASP A 240 -15.36 -0.26 34.99
N ASN A 241 -15.70 -0.41 33.70
CA ASN A 241 -14.73 -0.45 32.58
C ASN A 241 -14.75 0.81 31.69
N ASN A 242 -15.46 1.86 32.11
CA ASN A 242 -15.41 3.13 31.42
C ASN A 242 -14.02 3.78 31.60
N LEU A 243 -13.37 4.12 30.49
CA LEU A 243 -12.12 4.92 30.46
C LEU A 243 -12.33 6.34 31.06
N ILE A 244 -13.57 6.71 31.35
CA ILE A 244 -13.99 7.99 31.90
C ILE A 244 -14.48 7.76 33.33
N LYS A 245 -13.65 8.10 34.33
CA LYS A 245 -14.03 8.08 35.74
C LYS A 245 -14.53 9.47 36.15
N GLY A 246 -15.83 9.59 36.43
CA GLY A 246 -16.42 10.80 37.03
C GLY A 246 -17.92 10.95 36.77
N ASP A 247 -18.72 10.91 37.83
CA ASP A 247 -20.20 10.98 37.82
C ASP A 247 -20.79 12.26 37.21
N ASN A 248 -19.98 13.30 37.00
CA ASN A 248 -20.39 14.57 36.38
C ASN A 248 -20.04 14.66 34.88
N LEU A 249 -19.07 13.87 34.39
CA LEU A 249 -18.64 13.88 32.99
C LEU A 249 -19.64 13.16 32.07
N SER A 250 -20.22 12.08 32.57
CA SER A 250 -21.32 11.33 31.94
C SER A 250 -22.54 12.21 31.67
N ARG A 251 -22.81 13.19 32.55
CA ARG A 251 -23.91 14.16 32.44
C ARG A 251 -23.74 15.21 31.33
N GLN A 252 -22.51 15.56 30.94
CA GLN A 252 -22.26 16.65 29.98
C GLN A 252 -21.84 16.20 28.56
N THR A 253 -21.38 14.96 28.44
CA THR A 253 -20.80 14.39 27.20
C THR A 253 -21.79 13.55 26.39
N GLY A 254 -23.03 13.41 26.85
CA GLY A 254 -24.03 12.53 26.23
C GLY A 254 -23.70 11.04 26.38
N LEU A 255 -22.64 10.70 27.12
CA LEU A 255 -22.16 9.33 27.18
C LEU A 255 -23.06 8.41 27.97
N PHE A 256 -23.86 8.90 28.91
CA PHE A 256 -24.98 8.19 29.52
C PHE A 256 -25.96 9.22 30.11
N TYR A 257 -27.04 9.56 29.39
CA TYR A 257 -28.07 10.47 29.90
C TYR A 257 -29.33 9.70 30.33
N LYS A 258 -29.59 9.66 31.63
CA LYS A 258 -30.84 9.19 32.23
C LYS A 258 -31.48 10.38 32.95
N ASP A 259 -32.20 11.24 32.24
CA ASP A 259 -33.20 12.11 32.87
C ASP A 259 -34.38 12.39 31.92
N SER A 260 -35.48 11.72 32.24
CA SER A 260 -36.89 12.10 32.04
C SER A 260 -37.21 13.08 30.89
N TYR A 261 -37.33 12.59 29.65
CA TYR A 261 -38.57 12.63 28.84
C TYR A 261 -38.38 12.10 27.41
N GLU A 262 -37.16 11.82 26.95
CA GLU A 262 -36.90 11.21 25.64
C GLU A 262 -35.81 10.12 25.77
N ILE A 263 -36.10 8.94 25.25
CA ILE A 263 -35.31 7.71 25.40
C ILE A 263 -34.16 7.73 24.38
N HIS A 264 -32.94 8.15 24.75
CA HIS A 264 -31.79 8.16 23.83
C HIS A 264 -30.42 7.77 24.45
N ALA A 265 -30.39 7.06 25.57
CA ALA A 265 -29.12 6.63 26.18
C ALA A 265 -28.99 5.12 26.35
N GLY A 266 -29.05 4.39 25.24
CA GLY A 266 -28.31 3.15 25.24
C GLY A 266 -28.36 2.37 23.93
N LEU A 267 -27.79 1.16 24.00
CA LEU A 267 -27.52 0.33 22.83
C LEU A 267 -28.80 0.12 22.02
N GLU A 268 -28.78 0.48 20.72
CA GLU A 268 -29.87 0.11 19.83
C GLU A 268 -29.81 -1.41 19.60
N ALA A 269 -30.93 -2.07 19.86
CA ALA A 269 -31.05 -3.51 19.65
C ALA A 269 -31.35 -3.77 18.16
N LEU A 270 -30.48 -4.53 17.52
CA LEU A 270 -30.63 -5.00 16.14
C LEU A 270 -31.03 -6.46 16.18
N VAL A 271 -32.18 -6.79 15.61
CA VAL A 271 -32.55 -8.19 15.40
C VAL A 271 -32.02 -8.61 14.03
N MET A 272 -31.14 -9.60 14.06
CA MET A 272 -30.64 -10.27 12.88
C MET A 272 -31.43 -11.56 12.71
N TRP A 273 -32.02 -11.78 11.55
CA TRP A 273 -32.86 -12.95 11.33
C TRP A 273 -32.71 -13.51 9.92
N ASN A 274 -33.03 -14.77 9.77
CA ASN A 274 -33.15 -15.42 8.47
C ASN A 274 -34.37 -16.34 8.43
N VAL A 275 -34.89 -16.56 7.23
CA VAL A 275 -35.96 -17.52 6.98
C VAL A 275 -35.50 -18.47 5.89
N THR A 276 -35.59 -19.77 6.12
CA THR A 276 -35.33 -20.79 5.10
C THR A 276 -36.66 -21.33 4.59
N TRP A 277 -36.92 -21.12 3.29
CA TRP A 277 -38.17 -21.46 2.64
C TRP A 277 -38.19 -22.86 2.05
N PRO A 278 -39.29 -23.61 2.20
CA PRO A 278 -39.60 -24.70 1.28
C PRO A 278 -39.95 -24.11 -0.10
N SER A 279 -39.45 -24.74 -1.16
CA SER A 279 -39.59 -24.24 -2.54
C SER A 279 -41.06 -24.15 -3.01
N GLY A 280 -41.45 -22.97 -3.53
CA GLY A 280 -42.64 -22.78 -4.37
C GLY A 280 -43.94 -22.28 -3.70
N ILE A 281 -43.89 -21.39 -2.69
CA ILE A 281 -45.02 -21.19 -1.76
C ILE A 281 -45.32 -19.72 -1.41
N VAL A 282 -46.58 -19.42 -1.11
CA VAL A 282 -47.12 -18.16 -0.56
C VAL A 282 -47.70 -18.41 0.84
N ILE A 283 -47.26 -17.66 1.86
CA ILE A 283 -47.78 -17.73 3.24
C ILE A 283 -49.13 -17.01 3.35
N GLN A 284 -50.03 -17.52 4.21
CA GLN A 284 -51.21 -16.76 4.65
C GLN A 284 -50.81 -15.74 5.73
N PRO A 285 -51.27 -14.47 5.64
CA PRO A 285 -50.96 -13.44 6.63
C PRO A 285 -51.22 -13.89 8.08
N GLY A 286 -50.28 -13.61 9.00
CA GLY A 286 -50.45 -13.87 10.44
C GLY A 286 -50.13 -15.31 10.90
N PHE A 287 -49.19 -16.00 10.27
CA PHE A 287 -48.76 -17.34 10.69
C PHE A 287 -47.98 -17.28 12.01
N LYS A 288 -48.48 -17.90 13.09
CA LYS A 288 -47.89 -17.81 14.44
C LYS A 288 -47.06 -19.04 14.81
N PHE A 289 -45.86 -18.81 15.33
CA PHE A 289 -44.95 -19.82 15.89
C PHE A 289 -45.10 -20.02 17.41
N ALA A 290 -46.30 -19.86 17.97
CA ALA A 290 -46.49 -19.83 19.44
C ALA A 290 -46.35 -21.20 20.16
N ASN A 291 -46.34 -22.33 19.45
CA ASN A 291 -46.38 -23.69 20.02
C ASN A 291 -45.38 -24.68 19.39
N PHE A 292 -44.33 -24.20 18.73
CA PHE A 292 -43.39 -25.03 18.00
C PHE A 292 -42.08 -25.29 18.74
N THR A 293 -41.33 -26.30 18.29
CA THR A 293 -40.03 -26.63 18.86
C THR A 293 -39.00 -25.57 18.46
N SER A 294 -38.48 -24.84 19.46
CA SER A 294 -37.29 -24.01 19.30
C SER A 294 -36.03 -24.84 19.56
N SER A 295 -35.02 -24.69 18.71
CA SER A 295 -33.65 -25.16 18.97
C SER A 295 -32.71 -23.98 19.12
N SER A 296 -31.63 -24.16 19.88
CA SER A 296 -30.61 -23.14 20.07
C SER A 296 -29.24 -23.68 19.66
N HIS A 297 -28.52 -22.91 18.86
CA HIS A 297 -27.16 -23.26 18.43
C HIS A 297 -26.34 -22.00 18.21
N GLY A 298 -25.19 -21.88 18.88
CA GLY A 298 -24.37 -20.67 18.82
C GLY A 298 -25.21 -19.44 19.21
N ILE A 299 -25.10 -18.33 18.47
CA ILE A 299 -25.88 -17.12 18.76
C ILE A 299 -27.36 -17.18 18.31
N TRP A 300 -27.79 -18.27 17.65
CA TRP A 300 -29.09 -18.35 17.01
C TRP A 300 -30.12 -19.09 17.87
N THR A 301 -31.34 -18.55 17.88
CA THR A 301 -32.55 -19.27 18.29
C THR A 301 -33.36 -19.55 17.03
N THR A 302 -33.67 -20.82 16.77
CA THR A 302 -34.34 -21.27 15.56
C THR A 302 -35.68 -21.91 15.89
N TRP A 303 -36.76 -21.40 15.30
CA TRP A 303 -38.09 -22.01 15.35
C TRP A 303 -38.33 -22.84 14.10
N GLU A 304 -38.88 -24.03 14.32
CA GLU A 304 -39.21 -24.97 13.26
C GLU A 304 -40.72 -25.23 13.23
N ALA A 305 -41.37 -24.96 12.10
CA ALA A 305 -42.75 -25.39 11.86
C ALA A 305 -42.79 -26.48 10.77
N PRO A 306 -43.51 -27.60 11.00
CA PRO A 306 -43.80 -28.56 9.96
C PRO A 306 -44.61 -27.89 8.86
N PHE A 307 -44.17 -28.06 7.62
CA PHE A 307 -44.76 -27.41 6.47
C PHE A 307 -44.93 -28.43 5.35
N ALA A 308 -46.17 -28.77 4.97
CA ALA A 308 -46.50 -29.81 3.98
C ALA A 308 -45.77 -31.16 4.20
N GLN A 309 -46.03 -32.17 3.37
CA GLN A 309 -45.50 -33.52 3.59
C GLN A 309 -43.97 -33.55 3.45
N ALA A 310 -43.27 -33.56 4.60
CA ALA A 310 -41.82 -33.69 4.80
C ALA A 310 -40.92 -32.44 4.63
N THR A 311 -41.48 -31.24 4.49
CA THR A 311 -40.68 -29.99 4.52
C THR A 311 -40.87 -29.21 5.83
N LYS A 312 -39.90 -28.35 6.16
CA LYS A 312 -39.89 -27.57 7.41
C LYS A 312 -39.60 -26.11 7.08
N LEU A 313 -40.38 -25.21 7.68
CA LEU A 313 -40.11 -23.77 7.68
C LEU A 313 -39.22 -23.46 8.88
N LEU A 314 -38.05 -22.87 8.63
CA LEU A 314 -37.10 -22.48 9.67
C LEU A 314 -37.00 -20.97 9.73
N VAL A 315 -37.17 -20.41 10.93
CA VAL A 315 -36.90 -19.00 11.21
C VAL A 315 -35.81 -18.97 12.26
N SER A 316 -34.67 -18.34 12.00
CA SER A 316 -33.64 -18.14 13.03
C SER A 316 -33.47 -16.66 13.30
N ALA A 317 -33.30 -16.30 14.58
CA ALA A 317 -33.04 -14.93 14.97
C ALA A 317 -31.98 -14.87 16.07
N THR A 318 -31.24 -13.76 16.07
CA THR A 318 -30.24 -13.40 17.07
C THR A 318 -30.31 -11.90 17.33
N LEU A 319 -29.87 -11.49 18.51
CA LEU A 319 -29.96 -10.10 18.95
C LEU A 319 -28.57 -9.50 19.04
N CYS A 320 -28.32 -8.46 18.27
CA CYS A 320 -27.06 -7.75 18.26
C CYS A 320 -27.22 -6.35 18.85
N TYR A 321 -26.21 -5.92 19.58
CA TYR A 321 -26.15 -4.62 20.23
C TYR A 321 -24.88 -3.91 19.82
N GLN A 322 -25.05 -2.62 19.55
CA GLN A 322 -23.96 -1.70 19.29
C GLN A 322 -24.23 -0.41 20.06
N LYS A 323 -23.14 0.21 20.56
CA LYS A 323 -23.25 1.51 21.20
C LYS A 323 -23.67 2.55 20.18
N ASP A 324 -24.55 3.47 20.60
CA ASP A 324 -24.97 4.59 19.77
C ASP A 324 -23.75 5.22 19.09
N VAL A 325 -23.86 5.38 17.76
CA VAL A 325 -22.75 5.63 16.82
C VAL A 325 -22.30 7.08 16.90
N THR A 326 -22.69 7.82 17.95
CA THR A 326 -22.27 9.19 18.19
C THR A 326 -20.78 9.19 18.53
N PRO A 327 -19.92 9.58 17.56
CA PRO A 327 -18.50 9.51 17.79
C PRO A 327 -18.11 10.71 18.64
N LEU A 328 -17.19 10.46 19.55
CA LEU A 328 -16.83 11.44 20.55
C LEU A 328 -15.56 12.17 20.12
N MET A 329 -15.53 13.48 20.26
CA MET A 329 -14.37 14.28 19.89
C MET A 329 -13.33 14.28 21.01
N TYR A 330 -12.17 13.70 20.74
CA TYR A 330 -11.06 13.63 21.68
C TYR A 330 -9.72 13.93 21.03
N LYS A 331 -8.79 14.45 21.84
CA LYS A 331 -7.40 14.50 21.45
C LYS A 331 -6.82 13.09 21.55
N ALA A 332 -6.40 12.54 20.41
CA ALA A 332 -5.84 11.20 20.34
C ALA A 332 -4.50 11.22 19.62
N LYS A 333 -3.66 10.24 19.95
CA LYS A 333 -2.41 9.98 19.25
C LYS A 333 -2.57 8.73 18.39
N MET A 334 -2.23 8.84 17.12
CA MET A 334 -2.28 7.76 16.15
C MET A 334 -0.86 7.47 15.67
N VAL A 335 -0.49 6.20 15.64
CA VAL A 335 0.85 5.78 15.24
C VAL A 335 0.77 4.70 14.18
N ALA A 336 1.28 4.99 13.00
CA ALA A 336 1.41 4.04 11.92
C ALA A 336 2.76 3.32 12.00
N LYS A 337 2.74 1.98 11.94
CA LYS A 337 3.96 1.16 11.90
C LYS A 337 4.66 1.21 10.55
N ARG A 338 3.90 1.40 9.46
CA ARG A 338 4.37 1.43 8.07
C ARG A 338 3.45 2.24 7.17
N ARG A 339 3.98 2.64 6.01
CA ARG A 339 3.16 3.15 4.92
C ARG A 339 2.17 2.09 4.46
N TYR A 340 0.98 2.54 4.10
CA TYR A 340 -0.05 1.69 3.53
C TYR A 340 -0.68 2.44 2.38
N LYS A 341 -0.79 1.77 1.23
CA LYS A 341 -1.47 2.32 0.07
C LYS A 341 -2.95 1.97 0.17
N GLU A 342 -3.82 2.97 0.17
CA GLU A 342 -5.26 2.77 0.15
C GLU A 342 -5.66 2.14 -1.19
N GLN A 343 -6.57 1.18 -1.14
CA GLN A 343 -7.00 0.44 -2.32
C GLN A 343 -8.44 0.78 -2.63
N PRO A 344 -8.82 1.00 -3.89
CA PRO A 344 -10.22 1.10 -4.26
C PRO A 344 -10.90 -0.27 -4.18
N PRO A 345 -12.21 -0.33 -3.87
CA PRO A 345 -12.99 -1.55 -4.07
C PRO A 345 -12.88 -2.03 -5.52
N GLN A 346 -12.50 -3.28 -5.73
CA GLN A 346 -12.34 -3.87 -7.07
C GLN A 346 -13.56 -4.72 -7.41
N PHE A 347 -14.15 -4.51 -8.59
CA PHE A 347 -15.29 -5.30 -9.07
C PHE A 347 -14.80 -6.43 -9.97
N ASP A 348 -15.16 -7.67 -9.64
CA ASP A 348 -14.90 -8.84 -10.47
C ASP A 348 -16.05 -9.02 -11.47
N THR A 349 -15.77 -8.75 -12.74
CA THR A 349 -16.76 -8.88 -13.82
C THR A 349 -17.18 -10.31 -14.13
N GLN A 350 -16.39 -11.31 -13.75
CA GLN A 350 -16.70 -12.73 -14.00
C GLN A 350 -17.65 -13.27 -12.92
N LEU A 351 -17.42 -12.89 -11.66
CA LEU A 351 -18.23 -13.30 -10.52
C LEU A 351 -19.43 -12.38 -10.27
N GLY A 352 -19.44 -11.18 -10.85
CA GLY A 352 -20.50 -10.19 -10.65
C GLY A 352 -20.50 -9.56 -9.26
N ASN A 353 -19.39 -9.66 -8.52
CA ASN A 353 -19.25 -9.28 -7.12
C ASN A 353 -18.02 -8.41 -6.89
N PHE A 354 -18.00 -7.66 -5.78
CA PHE A 354 -16.80 -6.96 -5.36
C PHE A 354 -15.82 -7.89 -4.65
N SER A 355 -14.52 -7.72 -4.92
CA SER A 355 -13.45 -8.30 -4.11
C SER A 355 -13.40 -7.61 -2.75
N THR A 356 -13.49 -8.39 -1.69
CA THR A 356 -13.56 -7.91 -0.30
C THR A 356 -12.27 -8.17 0.48
N ASP A 357 -11.29 -8.91 -0.06
CA ASP A 357 -10.07 -9.30 0.65
C ASP A 357 -9.32 -8.12 1.28
N GLY A 358 -9.18 -7.02 0.53
CA GLY A 358 -8.54 -5.79 1.02
C GLY A 358 -9.33 -5.15 2.17
N ALA A 359 -10.66 -5.15 2.07
CA ALA A 359 -11.56 -4.60 3.07
C ALA A 359 -11.66 -5.48 4.32
N ILE A 360 -11.75 -6.81 4.18
CA ILE A 360 -11.73 -7.78 5.28
C ILE A 360 -10.44 -7.59 6.07
N ASN A 361 -9.30 -7.53 5.39
CA ASN A 361 -8.03 -7.26 6.05
C ASN A 361 -8.11 -5.93 6.82
N LEU A 362 -8.52 -4.83 6.17
CA LEU A 362 -8.49 -3.51 6.77
C LEU A 362 -9.47 -3.32 7.94
N TYR A 363 -10.71 -3.79 7.83
CA TYR A 363 -11.80 -3.48 8.78
C TYR A 363 -12.13 -4.59 9.78
N CYS A 364 -11.76 -5.84 9.51
CA CYS A 364 -12.01 -6.92 10.46
C CYS A 364 -10.84 -7.04 11.45
N THR A 365 -11.10 -6.71 12.71
CA THR A 365 -10.06 -6.67 13.77
C THR A 365 -9.47 -8.05 14.06
N HIS A 366 -10.29 -9.10 14.03
CA HIS A 366 -9.96 -10.45 14.49
C HIS A 366 -10.13 -11.55 13.43
N CYS A 367 -10.24 -11.21 12.13
CA CYS A 367 -10.39 -12.21 11.07
C CYS A 367 -9.12 -13.05 10.83
N SER A 368 -7.92 -12.54 11.15
CA SER A 368 -6.70 -13.36 11.15
C SER A 368 -5.62 -12.78 12.09
N GLN A 369 -4.80 -13.66 12.68
CA GLN A 369 -3.73 -13.28 13.60
C GLN A 369 -2.58 -12.52 12.90
N SER A 370 -2.38 -12.75 11.59
CA SER A 370 -1.43 -12.02 10.75
C SER A 370 -1.98 -10.68 10.23
N SER A 371 -3.29 -10.43 10.34
CA SER A 371 -3.92 -9.19 9.87
C SER A 371 -3.46 -7.97 10.68
N ARG A 372 -3.44 -8.00 12.03
CA ARG A 372 -3.11 -6.78 12.82
C ARG A 372 -1.77 -6.11 12.48
N GLN A 373 -0.73 -6.87 12.11
CA GLN A 373 0.59 -6.29 11.81
C GLN A 373 0.70 -5.77 10.37
N ASN A 374 -0.20 -6.22 9.48
CA ASN A 374 -0.12 -5.93 8.05
C ASN A 374 -1.28 -5.08 7.51
N THR A 375 -2.28 -4.78 8.33
CA THR A 375 -3.42 -3.97 7.94
C THR A 375 -3.06 -2.51 8.01
N GLY A 376 -3.46 -1.70 7.03
CA GLY A 376 -3.18 -0.27 6.98
C GLY A 376 -3.59 0.56 8.21
N ARG A 377 -4.19 -0.06 9.21
CA ARG A 377 -4.57 0.49 10.50
C ARG A 377 -3.39 1.11 11.25
N LEU A 378 -3.68 2.21 11.94
CA LEU A 378 -2.77 2.85 12.88
C LEU A 378 -3.11 2.39 14.29
N ASP A 379 -2.12 2.33 15.17
CA ASP A 379 -2.37 2.13 16.59
C ASP A 379 -2.98 3.41 17.16
N LEU A 380 -4.17 3.32 17.73
CA LEU A 380 -4.80 4.41 18.48
C LEU A 380 -4.33 4.35 19.93
N VAL A 381 -3.60 5.38 20.35
CA VAL A 381 -3.14 5.53 21.74
C VAL A 381 -4.10 6.47 22.45
N LEU A 382 -4.89 5.87 23.35
CA LEU A 382 -5.82 6.59 24.22
C LEU A 382 -5.09 7.09 25.47
N PRO A 383 -5.42 8.30 25.98
CA PRO A 383 -4.87 8.79 27.24
C PRO A 383 -5.38 7.96 28.42
N ALA A 384 -4.56 7.85 29.48
CA ALA A 384 -4.87 7.03 30.65
C ALA A 384 -6.01 7.58 31.52
N ASN A 385 -6.19 8.91 31.53
CA ASN A 385 -7.25 9.61 32.26
C ASN A 385 -7.88 10.65 31.32
N TRP A 386 -9.20 10.62 31.19
CA TRP A 386 -9.94 11.51 30.32
C TRP A 386 -10.49 12.66 31.17
N SER A 387 -10.14 13.91 30.83
CA SER A 387 -10.62 15.10 31.55
C SER A 387 -11.66 15.87 30.75
N GLU A 388 -12.62 16.54 31.42
CA GLU A 388 -13.72 17.30 30.78
C GLU A 388 -13.23 18.32 29.77
N ALA A 389 -12.08 18.94 30.03
CA ALA A 389 -11.48 19.97 29.19
C ALA A 389 -10.96 19.43 27.84
N GLU A 390 -10.77 18.12 27.71
CA GLU A 390 -10.30 17.45 26.49
C GLU A 390 -11.46 16.91 25.64
N ILE A 391 -12.69 16.95 26.17
CA ILE A 391 -13.92 16.47 25.52
C ILE A 391 -14.63 17.66 24.90
N LEU A 392 -14.79 17.65 23.58
CA LEU A 392 -15.52 18.70 22.83
C LEU A 392 -14.97 20.11 23.13
N PRO A 393 -13.81 20.50 22.58
CA PRO A 393 -13.30 21.84 22.81
C PRO A 393 -14.35 22.86 22.40
N PHE A 394 -14.71 23.74 23.33
CA PHE A 394 -15.39 24.99 22.98
C PHE A 394 -14.65 25.62 21.81
N ILE A 395 -15.39 26.16 20.85
CA ILE A 395 -14.76 26.91 19.76
C ILE A 395 -13.93 28.03 20.41
N PRO A 396 -12.62 28.11 20.14
CA PRO A 396 -11.76 29.09 20.81
C PRO A 396 -12.33 30.50 20.71
N GLY A 397 -12.62 31.11 21.87
CA GLY A 397 -13.21 32.46 21.94
C GLY A 397 -14.73 32.53 21.88
N THR A 398 -15.47 31.41 21.88
CA THR A 398 -16.94 31.40 21.93
C THR A 398 -17.49 30.48 23.02
N LYS A 399 -18.80 30.57 23.30
CA LYS A 399 -19.53 29.64 24.18
C LYS A 399 -20.11 28.44 23.41
N SER A 400 -19.86 28.37 22.10
CA SER A 400 -20.48 27.41 21.19
C SER A 400 -19.64 26.14 21.09
N ARG A 401 -20.31 25.00 20.97
CA ARG A 401 -19.68 23.67 20.80
C ARG A 401 -19.57 23.34 19.31
N ALA A 402 -18.60 22.51 18.95
CA ALA A 402 -18.44 21.97 17.60
C ALA A 402 -18.57 20.45 17.61
N SER A 403 -19.16 19.88 16.56
CA SER A 403 -19.23 18.43 16.36
C SER A 403 -18.73 18.06 14.98
N ALA A 404 -18.12 16.88 14.86
CA ALA A 404 -17.83 16.30 13.56
C ALA A 404 -19.12 15.87 12.83
N PHE A 405 -20.23 15.69 13.55
CA PHE A 405 -21.50 15.21 13.00
C PHE A 405 -22.67 16.06 13.53
N PRO A 406 -23.42 16.76 12.66
CA PRO A 406 -24.36 17.81 13.04
C PRO A 406 -25.73 17.30 13.54
N ASP A 407 -25.97 16.00 13.53
CA ASP A 407 -27.12 15.35 14.16
C ASP A 407 -26.65 13.96 14.65
N SER A 408 -27.13 13.50 15.81
CA SER A 408 -26.95 12.11 16.26
C SER A 408 -27.64 11.12 15.32
N LYS A 409 -28.52 11.64 14.44
CA LYS A 409 -29.08 10.96 13.27
C LYS A 409 -28.09 10.89 12.10
N LEU A 410 -26.83 10.53 12.36
CA LEU A 410 -26.26 9.58 11.42
C LEU A 410 -27.18 8.37 11.53
N THR A 411 -28.17 8.24 10.66
CA THR A 411 -28.88 6.98 10.48
C THR A 411 -27.87 6.02 9.84
N ALA A 412 -26.88 5.64 10.63
CA ALA A 412 -25.91 4.59 10.39
C ALA A 412 -26.62 3.22 10.38
N TYR A 413 -27.94 3.19 10.48
CA TYR A 413 -28.75 2.00 10.38
C TYR A 413 -29.80 2.24 9.30
N PRO A 414 -29.78 1.50 8.19
CA PRO A 414 -31.04 1.16 7.56
C PRO A 414 -31.92 0.52 8.65
N LYS A 415 -33.05 1.15 8.99
CA LYS A 415 -33.99 0.63 10.01
C LYS A 415 -34.40 -0.82 9.73
N LYS A 416 -34.31 -1.21 8.46
CA LYS A 416 -34.53 -2.53 7.89
C LYS A 416 -33.53 -2.71 6.75
N LEU A 417 -32.82 -3.83 6.71
CA LEU A 417 -31.86 -4.17 5.65
C LEU A 417 -31.98 -5.64 5.27
N ALA A 418 -32.09 -5.92 3.97
CA ALA A 418 -32.00 -7.27 3.42
C ALA A 418 -30.61 -7.49 2.79
N PHE A 419 -29.82 -8.43 3.31
CA PHE A 419 -28.44 -8.62 2.83
C PHE A 419 -28.33 -9.35 1.48
N ALA A 420 -29.45 -9.82 0.94
CA ALA A 420 -29.49 -10.55 -0.32
C ALA A 420 -29.86 -9.67 -1.52
N GLN A 421 -30.81 -8.73 -1.39
CA GLN A 421 -31.35 -7.93 -2.49
C GLN A 421 -31.97 -6.59 -2.02
N ASP A 422 -31.20 -5.76 -1.32
CA ASP A 422 -31.67 -4.40 -0.98
C ASP A 422 -31.08 -3.36 -1.94
N GLU A 423 -31.92 -2.81 -2.83
CA GLU A 423 -31.54 -1.71 -3.73
C GLU A 423 -31.10 -0.45 -2.98
N LYS A 424 -31.36 -0.38 -1.66
CA LYS A 424 -30.98 0.74 -0.79
C LYS A 424 -29.56 0.62 -0.24
N VAL A 425 -28.80 -0.43 -0.59
CA VAL A 425 -27.41 -0.60 -0.17
C VAL A 425 -26.53 -1.00 -1.35
N ASP A 426 -25.38 -0.33 -1.50
CA ASP A 426 -24.39 -0.67 -2.53
C ASP A 426 -23.88 -2.10 -2.31
N LEU A 427 -23.82 -2.86 -3.39
CA LEU A 427 -23.43 -4.26 -3.44
C LEU A 427 -22.10 -4.55 -2.71
N PHE A 428 -21.15 -3.60 -2.67
CA PHE A 428 -19.91 -3.75 -1.92
C PHE A 428 -20.13 -4.04 -0.42
N TYR A 429 -21.07 -3.33 0.22
CA TYR A 429 -21.38 -3.53 1.64
C TYR A 429 -21.98 -4.91 1.89
N LEU A 430 -22.84 -5.37 0.96
CA LEU A 430 -23.46 -6.71 1.02
C LEU A 430 -22.42 -7.82 0.86
N ASN A 431 -21.54 -7.72 -0.14
CA ASN A 431 -20.44 -8.66 -0.32
C ASN A 431 -19.52 -8.69 0.91
N LEU A 432 -19.12 -7.52 1.43
CA LEU A 432 -18.24 -7.43 2.59
C LEU A 432 -18.83 -8.13 3.82
N PHE A 433 -20.10 -7.87 4.12
CA PHE A 433 -20.79 -8.51 5.24
C PHE A 433 -20.86 -10.03 5.05
N SER A 434 -21.33 -10.47 3.87
CA SER A 434 -21.47 -11.89 3.54
C SER A 434 -20.14 -12.64 3.62
N ASP A 435 -19.07 -12.09 3.04
CA ASP A 435 -17.76 -12.72 3.01
C ASP A 435 -17.14 -12.83 4.41
N ILE A 436 -17.25 -11.81 5.25
CA ILE A 436 -16.78 -11.87 6.65
C ILE A 436 -17.58 -12.93 7.42
N PHE A 437 -18.91 -12.93 7.28
CA PHE A 437 -19.76 -13.88 8.00
C PHE A 437 -19.49 -15.32 7.55
N ASN A 438 -19.39 -15.57 6.25
CA ASN A 438 -19.10 -16.90 5.69
C ASN A 438 -17.69 -17.39 6.06
N HIS A 439 -16.70 -16.50 6.15
CA HIS A 439 -15.34 -16.85 6.50
C HIS A 439 -15.14 -17.08 8.01
N THR A 440 -15.79 -16.27 8.86
CA THR A 440 -15.52 -16.29 10.31
C THR A 440 -16.60 -16.99 11.14
N GLY A 441 -17.82 -17.11 10.63
CA GLY A 441 -19.00 -17.49 11.41
C GLY A 441 -19.35 -16.51 12.53
N ASN A 442 -18.72 -15.32 12.57
CA ASN A 442 -18.89 -14.32 13.61
C ASN A 442 -19.68 -13.11 13.08
N LEU A 443 -20.94 -13.03 13.52
CA LEU A 443 -21.86 -11.98 13.11
C LEU A 443 -21.46 -10.60 13.68
N ALA A 444 -20.95 -10.59 14.92
CA ALA A 444 -20.53 -9.35 15.57
C ALA A 444 -19.34 -8.69 14.83
N LEU A 445 -18.38 -9.50 14.33
CA LEU A 445 -17.27 -9.00 13.51
C LEU A 445 -17.72 -8.48 12.14
N ALA A 446 -18.69 -9.15 11.50
CA ALA A 446 -19.26 -8.72 10.24
C ALA A 446 -19.94 -7.34 10.38
N LEU A 447 -20.79 -7.19 11.41
CA LEU A 447 -21.46 -5.93 11.74
C LEU A 447 -20.44 -4.83 12.10
N GLN A 448 -19.50 -5.08 13.01
CA GLN A 448 -18.46 -4.11 13.38
C GLN A 448 -17.70 -3.56 12.15
N SER A 449 -17.34 -4.46 11.23
CA SER A 449 -16.64 -4.10 9.99
C SER A 449 -17.52 -3.24 9.09
N LEU A 450 -18.77 -3.68 8.86
CA LEU A 450 -19.76 -2.98 8.05
C LEU A 450 -19.99 -1.53 8.55
N TYR A 451 -20.24 -1.36 9.84
CA TYR A 451 -20.46 -0.04 10.43
C TYR A 451 -19.23 0.85 10.40
N THR A 452 -18.03 0.27 10.47
CA THR A 452 -16.81 1.04 10.35
C THR A 452 -16.64 1.60 8.96
N VAL A 453 -16.91 0.81 7.91
CA VAL A 453 -16.85 1.32 6.53
C VAL A 453 -17.85 2.45 6.34
N ALA A 454 -19.08 2.26 6.80
CA ALA A 454 -20.13 3.30 6.72
C ALA A 454 -19.72 4.57 7.49
N PHE A 455 -19.17 4.43 8.69
CA PHE A 455 -18.66 5.54 9.50
C PHE A 455 -17.56 6.31 8.75
N LEU A 456 -16.54 5.63 8.23
CA LEU A 456 -15.45 6.28 7.51
C LEU A 456 -15.93 6.95 6.21
N ALA A 457 -16.81 6.28 5.46
CA ALA A 457 -17.43 6.85 4.26
C ALA A 457 -18.21 8.13 4.58
N SER A 458 -18.96 8.14 5.68
CA SER A 458 -19.68 9.32 6.14
C SER A 458 -18.75 10.46 6.53
N TYR A 459 -17.71 10.16 7.32
CA TYR A 459 -16.74 11.13 7.80
C TYR A 459 -16.04 11.86 6.64
N TYR A 460 -15.48 11.13 5.68
CA TYR A 460 -14.75 11.76 4.57
C TYR A 460 -15.66 12.49 3.58
N ARG A 461 -16.94 12.12 3.51
CA ARG A 461 -17.92 12.84 2.70
C ARG A 461 -18.31 14.19 3.31
N ILE A 462 -18.34 14.31 4.65
CA ILE A 462 -18.64 15.56 5.35
C ILE A 462 -17.38 16.35 5.76
N TYR A 463 -16.18 15.77 5.70
CA TYR A 463 -14.96 16.47 6.07
C TYR A 463 -14.75 17.80 5.31
N PRO A 464 -15.01 17.93 3.99
CA PRO A 464 -14.78 19.18 3.25
C PRO A 464 -15.60 20.38 3.73
N ILE A 465 -16.67 20.17 4.50
CA ILE A 465 -17.53 21.24 5.02
C ILE A 465 -17.22 21.60 6.47
N PHE A 466 -16.25 20.92 7.11
CA PHE A 466 -15.76 21.30 8.43
C PHE A 466 -15.12 22.69 8.36
N ASN A 467 -15.54 23.58 9.26
CA ASN A 467 -15.11 24.97 9.30
C ASN A 467 -14.64 25.41 10.69
N VAL A 468 -14.60 24.49 11.65
CA VAL A 468 -13.90 24.66 12.92
C VAL A 468 -12.59 23.90 12.85
N SER A 469 -11.49 24.58 13.14
CA SER A 469 -10.14 24.02 13.04
C SER A 469 -9.37 24.14 14.34
N GLN A 470 -8.44 23.22 14.56
CA GLN A 470 -7.53 23.23 15.70
C GLN A 470 -6.12 22.87 15.27
N ASN A 471 -5.14 23.30 16.05
CA ASN A 471 -3.75 22.88 15.87
C ASN A 471 -3.60 21.42 16.25
N ALA A 472 -3.03 20.67 15.32
CA ALA A 472 -2.61 19.30 15.48
C ALA A 472 -1.14 19.17 15.11
N SER A 473 -0.53 18.07 15.51
CA SER A 473 0.81 17.71 15.08
C SER A 473 0.77 16.45 14.23
N ALA A 474 1.43 16.52 13.08
CA ALA A 474 1.49 15.43 12.13
C ALA A 474 2.94 15.20 11.71
N GLN A 475 3.29 13.93 11.50
CA GLN A 475 4.52 13.52 10.86
C GLN A 475 4.14 12.57 9.75
N SER A 476 4.64 12.84 8.55
CA SER A 476 4.44 11.99 7.37
C SER A 476 5.76 11.40 6.94
N TRP A 477 5.75 10.23 6.31
CA TRP A 477 6.94 9.70 5.65
C TRP A 477 7.19 10.48 4.36
N GLU A 478 8.40 10.99 4.17
CA GLU A 478 8.83 11.66 2.95
C GLU A 478 9.82 10.76 2.19
N PRO A 479 9.52 10.38 0.93
CA PRO A 479 10.42 9.56 0.15
C PRO A 479 11.59 10.42 -0.31
N HIS A 480 12.80 10.08 0.12
CA HIS A 480 14.03 10.68 -0.38
C HIS A 480 14.86 9.65 -1.11
N ASN A 481 15.43 10.07 -2.24
CA ASN A 481 16.36 9.24 -2.98
C ASN A 481 17.77 9.48 -2.43
N ILE A 482 18.27 8.52 -1.65
CA ILE A 482 19.59 8.61 -1.01
C ILE A 482 20.44 7.38 -1.36
N PRO A 483 21.78 7.48 -1.36
CA PRO A 483 22.63 6.32 -1.53
C PRO A 483 22.42 5.33 -0.37
N THR A 484 21.83 4.17 -0.68
CA THR A 484 21.56 3.08 0.28
C THR A 484 22.61 1.99 0.21
N ARG A 485 23.29 1.88 -0.92
CA ARG A 485 24.37 0.93 -1.18
C ARG A 485 25.65 1.69 -1.50
N TRP A 486 26.77 0.99 -1.41
CA TRP A 486 28.11 1.52 -1.75
C TRP A 486 28.77 0.68 -2.85
N SER A 487 28.04 -0.26 -3.44
CA SER A 487 28.53 -1.22 -4.42
C SER A 487 28.95 -0.54 -5.72
N GLY A 488 28.16 0.41 -6.20
CA GLY A 488 28.44 1.18 -7.41
C GLY A 488 29.64 2.09 -7.22
N PHE A 489 29.67 2.85 -6.14
CA PHE A 489 30.81 3.70 -5.76
C PHE A 489 32.10 2.89 -5.64
N ALA A 490 32.08 1.77 -4.90
CA ALA A 490 33.23 0.88 -4.76
C ALA A 490 33.70 0.33 -6.13
N SER A 491 32.76 -0.06 -6.99
CA SER A 491 33.07 -0.55 -8.34
C SER A 491 33.78 0.52 -9.19
N ILE A 492 33.36 1.78 -9.08
CA ILE A 492 34.00 2.90 -9.79
C ILE A 492 35.38 3.20 -9.22
N MET A 493 35.56 3.16 -7.90
CA MET A 493 36.87 3.36 -7.27
C MET A 493 37.87 2.27 -7.72
N VAL A 494 37.42 1.02 -7.82
CA VAL A 494 38.22 -0.08 -8.36
C VAL A 494 38.54 0.14 -9.83
N LEU A 495 37.55 0.54 -10.64
CA LEU A 495 37.76 0.83 -12.06
C LEU A 495 38.77 1.96 -12.27
N LEU A 496 38.69 3.03 -11.48
CA LEU A 496 39.62 4.15 -11.53
C LEU A 496 41.03 3.71 -11.15
N ALA A 497 41.18 2.91 -10.09
CA ALA A 497 42.47 2.35 -9.70
C ALA A 497 43.09 1.48 -10.81
N ILE A 498 42.30 0.60 -11.44
CA ILE A 498 42.75 -0.22 -12.58
C ILE A 498 43.17 0.68 -13.75
N HIS A 499 42.39 1.71 -14.07
CA HIS A 499 42.70 2.63 -15.17
C HIS A 499 44.02 3.37 -14.93
N ILE A 500 44.26 3.87 -13.71
CA ILE A 500 45.52 4.52 -13.32
C ILE A 500 46.68 3.54 -13.42
N LEU A 501 46.52 2.29 -12.95
CA LEU A 501 47.57 1.26 -13.05
C LEU A 501 47.93 0.94 -14.50
N VAL A 502 46.93 0.78 -15.38
CA VAL A 502 47.16 0.56 -16.82
C VAL A 502 47.86 1.77 -17.44
N LEU A 503 47.45 2.99 -17.10
CA LEU A 503 48.09 4.20 -17.58
C LEU A 503 49.56 4.27 -17.14
N VAL A 504 49.86 4.09 -15.85
CA VAL A 504 51.23 4.09 -15.32
C VAL A 504 52.07 3.02 -16.00
N PHE A 505 51.53 1.80 -16.19
CA PHE A 505 52.25 0.72 -16.84
C PHE A 505 52.51 1.00 -18.32
N THR A 506 51.54 1.57 -19.04
CA THR A 506 51.72 1.96 -20.45
C THR A 506 52.73 3.09 -20.62
N ILE A 507 52.77 4.06 -19.69
CA ILE A 507 53.80 5.10 -19.63
C ILE A 507 55.17 4.49 -19.38
N ALA A 508 55.31 3.61 -18.39
CA ALA A 508 56.57 2.95 -18.07
C ALA A 508 57.09 2.10 -19.25
N LEU A 509 56.19 1.38 -19.94
CA LEU A 509 56.53 0.64 -21.16
C LEU A 509 56.95 1.57 -22.30
N PHE A 510 56.25 2.68 -22.49
CA PHE A 510 56.59 3.67 -23.49
C PHE A 510 58.00 4.24 -23.20
N VAL A 511 58.22 4.85 -22.04
CA VAL A 511 59.53 5.43 -21.68
C VAL A 511 60.66 4.39 -21.71
N GLY A 512 60.41 3.16 -21.24
CA GLY A 512 61.43 2.12 -21.18
C GLY A 512 61.73 1.43 -22.51
N ARG A 513 60.79 1.41 -23.46
CA ARG A 513 60.92 0.60 -24.69
C ARG A 513 60.85 1.39 -26.00
N THR A 514 60.36 2.62 -25.99
CA THR A 514 60.35 3.51 -27.16
C THR A 514 61.42 4.59 -27.02
N ARG A 515 62.23 4.80 -28.07
CA ARG A 515 63.23 5.88 -28.12
C ARG A 515 63.00 6.86 -29.26
N GLU A 516 62.43 6.38 -30.37
CA GLU A 516 62.35 7.12 -31.63
C GLU A 516 60.91 7.51 -32.01
N SER A 517 59.93 7.11 -31.19
CA SER A 517 58.53 7.48 -31.36
C SER A 517 58.16 8.71 -30.55
N PHE A 518 57.81 9.78 -31.25
CA PHE A 518 57.17 10.95 -30.67
C PHE A 518 55.66 10.74 -30.55
N LEU A 519 55.07 11.21 -29.46
CA LEU A 519 53.62 11.24 -29.24
C LEU A 519 53.07 12.55 -29.77
N SER A 520 51.88 12.51 -30.37
CA SER A 520 51.17 13.72 -30.82
C SER A 520 51.91 14.57 -31.86
N ASP A 521 52.95 14.02 -32.52
CA ASP A 521 53.64 14.66 -33.65
C ASP A 521 53.48 13.80 -34.90
N ALA A 522 52.97 14.41 -35.97
CA ALA A 522 52.71 13.75 -37.25
C ALA A 522 53.94 13.74 -38.18
N TRP A 523 54.91 14.63 -38.00
CA TRP A 523 56.04 14.78 -38.92
C TRP A 523 56.98 13.57 -38.95
N PRO A 524 57.36 12.95 -37.81
CA PRO A 524 58.16 11.73 -37.82
C PRO A 524 57.47 10.56 -38.52
N ILE A 525 56.13 10.49 -38.44
CA ILE A 525 55.32 9.47 -39.12
C ILE A 525 55.41 9.64 -40.64
N ILE A 526 55.20 10.87 -41.13
CA ILE A 526 55.27 11.18 -42.57
C ILE A 526 56.67 10.90 -43.09
N ALA A 527 57.72 11.34 -42.38
CA ALA A 527 59.11 11.08 -42.74
C ALA A 527 59.41 9.58 -42.80
N GLN A 528 59.03 8.81 -41.79
CA GLN A 528 59.29 7.36 -41.69
C GLN A 528 58.56 6.53 -42.76
N VAL A 529 57.33 6.91 -43.12
CA VAL A 529 56.55 6.19 -44.15
C VAL A 529 57.02 6.55 -45.55
N SER A 530 57.44 7.79 -45.79
CA SER A 530 57.89 8.27 -47.11
C SER A 530 59.17 7.60 -47.62
N THR A 531 59.97 7.01 -46.72
CA THR A 531 61.25 6.35 -47.04
C THR A 531 61.10 4.87 -47.38
N ILE A 532 59.89 4.31 -47.38
CA ILE A 532 59.66 2.89 -47.72
C ILE A 532 59.37 2.79 -49.22
N ASP A 533 60.37 2.38 -50.02
CA ASP A 533 60.24 2.27 -51.48
C ASP A 533 59.07 1.36 -51.90
N ALA A 534 58.88 0.24 -51.20
CA ALA A 534 57.75 -0.68 -51.39
C ALA A 534 56.38 -0.06 -51.07
N ALA A 535 56.32 0.92 -50.17
CA ALA A 535 55.08 1.63 -49.86
C ALA A 535 54.80 2.71 -50.92
N ARG A 536 55.84 3.36 -51.44
CA ARG A 536 55.73 4.40 -52.48
C ARG A 536 55.23 3.86 -53.82
N GLU A 537 55.59 2.63 -54.17
CA GLU A 537 55.12 1.97 -55.41
C GLU A 537 53.66 1.50 -55.31
N VAL A 538 53.17 1.23 -54.09
CA VAL A 538 51.86 0.61 -53.85
C VAL A 538 50.79 1.61 -53.39
N LEU A 539 51.19 2.74 -52.80
CA LEU A 539 50.29 3.81 -52.33
C LEU A 539 50.11 4.87 -53.44
N HIS A 540 49.38 4.53 -54.50
CA HIS A 540 48.96 5.51 -55.53
C HIS A 540 47.64 6.19 -55.12
N PRO A 541 47.50 7.52 -55.25
CA PRO A 541 46.31 8.26 -54.82
C PRO A 541 45.01 7.87 -55.54
N ASP A 542 45.10 7.17 -56.67
CA ASP A 542 43.96 6.80 -57.52
C ASP A 542 43.36 5.42 -57.19
N TRP A 543 43.91 4.70 -56.20
CA TRP A 543 43.51 3.33 -55.89
C TRP A 543 42.64 3.26 -54.63
N ARG A 544 41.69 2.33 -54.61
CA ARG A 544 40.88 2.02 -53.42
C ARG A 544 41.62 1.09 -52.45
N ASP A 545 41.26 1.13 -51.17
CA ASP A 545 41.87 0.30 -50.12
C ASP A 545 41.90 -1.20 -50.48
N ASP A 546 40.82 -1.71 -51.07
CA ASP A 546 40.67 -3.09 -51.52
C ASP A 546 41.59 -3.43 -52.71
N GLU A 547 41.83 -2.47 -53.61
CA GLU A 547 42.77 -2.60 -54.74
C GLU A 547 44.22 -2.58 -54.25
N VAL A 548 44.53 -1.71 -53.29
CA VAL A 548 45.84 -1.64 -52.60
C VAL A 548 46.13 -2.95 -51.87
N ILE A 549 45.17 -3.49 -51.11
CA ILE A 549 45.34 -4.77 -50.40
C ILE A 549 45.53 -5.94 -51.39
N SER A 550 44.82 -5.94 -52.52
CA SER A 550 44.99 -6.97 -53.56
C SER A 550 46.40 -6.96 -54.16
N ARG A 551 46.95 -5.77 -54.42
CA ARG A 551 48.34 -5.61 -54.91
C ARG A 551 49.39 -5.97 -53.87
N LEU A 552 49.18 -5.59 -52.61
CA LEU A 552 50.03 -6.04 -51.51
C LEU A 552 50.04 -7.58 -51.37
N LYS A 553 48.93 -8.24 -51.72
CA LYS A 553 48.86 -9.71 -51.77
C LYS A 553 49.58 -10.28 -52.98
N SER A 554 49.39 -9.72 -54.18
CA SER A 554 50.01 -10.23 -55.42
C SER A 554 51.53 -10.09 -55.41
N GLN A 555 52.07 -9.04 -54.81
CA GLN A 555 53.51 -8.81 -54.65
C GLN A 555 54.08 -9.46 -53.37
N GLN A 556 53.29 -10.26 -52.64
CA GLN A 556 53.65 -10.89 -51.35
C GLN A 556 54.05 -9.93 -50.21
N LEU A 557 53.97 -8.61 -50.42
CA LEU A 557 54.29 -7.58 -49.43
C LEU A 557 53.38 -7.59 -48.18
N HIS A 558 52.20 -8.21 -48.25
CA HIS A 558 51.26 -8.31 -47.12
C HIS A 558 51.76 -9.14 -45.92
N LYS A 559 52.83 -9.93 -46.09
CA LYS A 559 53.45 -10.73 -45.01
C LYS A 559 54.71 -10.11 -44.45
N ILE A 560 55.19 -9.02 -45.06
CA ILE A 560 56.44 -8.37 -44.68
C ILE A 560 56.21 -7.57 -43.41
N THR A 561 57.05 -7.83 -42.41
CA THR A 561 56.99 -7.15 -41.11
C THR A 561 57.87 -5.91 -41.14
N TYR A 562 57.28 -4.79 -40.76
CA TYR A 562 57.97 -3.51 -40.59
C TYR A 562 58.00 -3.11 -39.12
N ARG A 563 59.15 -2.60 -38.70
CA ARG A 563 59.39 -2.14 -37.32
C ARG A 563 60.32 -0.94 -37.33
N ILE A 564 60.15 -0.04 -36.37
CA ILE A 564 61.12 1.06 -36.14
C ILE A 564 62.33 0.49 -35.40
N ARG A 565 63.52 0.56 -36.01
CA ARG A 565 64.77 0.08 -35.40
C ARG A 565 65.55 1.20 -34.71
N ARG A 566 66.11 0.85 -33.54
CA ARG A 566 66.84 1.73 -32.62
C ARG A 566 68.10 2.42 -33.18
N ARG A 567 68.68 1.92 -34.28
CA ARG A 567 69.98 2.41 -34.78
C ARG A 567 69.85 3.70 -35.59
N HIS A 568 68.73 3.91 -36.27
CA HIS A 568 68.51 5.07 -37.15
C HIS A 568 67.10 5.68 -37.04
N GLY A 569 66.19 5.12 -36.24
CA GLY A 569 64.82 5.62 -36.10
C GLY A 569 63.94 5.46 -37.36
N LEU A 570 64.40 4.67 -38.34
CA LEU A 570 63.71 4.41 -39.60
C LEU A 570 62.90 3.10 -39.53
N LEU A 571 61.83 3.05 -40.34
CA LEU A 571 61.07 1.82 -40.59
C LEU A 571 61.87 0.90 -41.51
N GLN A 572 62.13 -0.32 -41.06
CA GLN A 572 62.91 -1.30 -41.81
C GLN A 572 62.12 -2.60 -41.96
N ASN A 573 62.31 -3.28 -43.10
CA ASN A 573 61.84 -4.62 -43.35
C ASN A 573 62.66 -5.61 -42.49
N GLU A 574 61.99 -6.51 -41.79
CA GLU A 574 62.63 -7.53 -40.96
C GLU A 574 63.37 -8.61 -41.77
N ASP A 575 62.89 -8.93 -42.98
CA ASP A 575 63.40 -10.03 -43.82
C ASP A 575 64.66 -9.66 -44.64
N GLU A 576 64.88 -8.37 -44.94
CA GLU A 576 66.09 -7.90 -45.65
C GLU A 576 67.35 -7.94 -44.78
N VAL A 577 67.20 -7.89 -43.45
CA VAL A 577 68.33 -7.76 -42.52
C VAL A 577 68.93 -9.12 -42.14
N SER A 578 68.20 -10.24 -42.33
CA SER A 578 68.72 -11.60 -42.12
C SER A 578 69.83 -12.02 -43.09
N ILE A 579 70.10 -11.20 -44.12
CA ILE A 579 71.11 -11.48 -45.16
C ILE A 579 72.46 -10.81 -44.84
N GLU A 580 72.52 -9.88 -43.88
CA GLU A 580 73.74 -9.11 -43.52
C GLU A 580 74.33 -9.43 -42.12
N THR A 581 73.99 -10.57 -41.50
CA THR A 581 74.63 -11.02 -40.24
C THR A 581 75.55 -12.21 -40.42
#